data_AF-A0A6G4JYB8-F1
#
_entry.id   AF-A0A6G4JYB8-F1
#
_cell.length_a   1.000
_cell.length_b   1.000
_cell.length_c   1.000
_cell.angle_alpha   90.00
_cell.angle_beta   90.00
_cell.angle_gamma   90.00
#
_symmetry.space_group_name_H-M   'P 1'
#
loop_
_entity.id
_entity.type
_entity.pdbx_description
1 polymer ?
#
loop_
_entity_poly.entity_id
_entity_poly.type
_entity_poly.pdbx_seq_one_letter_code
_entity_poly.pdbx_strand_id
1 'polypeptide(L)'
;IAVIDPERCIGCTLCIQACPVDAIVGAPKAMHTVLEDWCTGCDLCVPPCPVDCIDMIPVTGERTGWDAWSQQQADVARDRYVFRNARLKREQAENEARLAAKAAAKLAALGAEQPADEAELAAQARKKAIIQAAIER
;
A
#
# COMPACT_ATOMS: atom_id res chain seq x y z
N ILE A 1 -0.60 16.57 -14.57
CA ILE A 1 -1.28 15.87 -13.45
C ILE A 1 -2.03 14.66 -13.98
N ALA A 2 -2.26 13.67 -13.11
CA ALA A 2 -3.06 12.50 -13.44
C ALA A 2 -4.56 12.82 -13.33
N VAL A 3 -5.37 12.23 -14.22
CA VAL A 3 -6.84 12.28 -14.20
C VAL A 3 -7.36 10.86 -14.31
N ILE A 4 -8.35 10.49 -13.48
CA ILE A 4 -8.94 9.16 -13.46
C ILE A 4 -10.30 9.21 -14.13
N ASP A 5 -10.51 8.34 -15.11
CA ASP A 5 -11.80 8.17 -15.76
C ASP A 5 -12.81 7.49 -14.80
N PRO A 6 -13.91 8.18 -14.44
CA PRO A 6 -14.88 7.68 -13.48
C PRO A 6 -15.67 6.47 -13.98
N GLU A 7 -15.86 6.33 -15.29
CA GLU A 7 -16.66 5.24 -15.88
C GLU A 7 -15.87 3.92 -15.98
N ARG A 8 -14.54 4.03 -16.07
CA ARG A 8 -13.64 2.87 -16.16
C ARG A 8 -13.02 2.46 -14.81
N CYS A 9 -12.98 3.36 -13.83
CA CYS A 9 -12.36 3.07 -12.55
C CYS A 9 -13.12 2.00 -11.75
N ILE A 10 -12.47 0.87 -11.48
CA ILE A 10 -13.04 -0.24 -10.68
C ILE A 10 -12.73 -0.16 -9.17
N GLY A 11 -12.03 0.88 -8.71
CA GLY A 11 -11.65 1.03 -7.31
C GLY A 11 -10.68 -0.05 -6.79
N CYS A 12 -9.68 -0.44 -7.58
CA CYS A 12 -8.72 -1.52 -7.24
C CYS A 12 -7.66 -1.14 -6.19
N THR A 13 -7.60 0.14 -5.80
CA THR A 13 -6.62 0.78 -4.89
C THR A 13 -5.13 0.75 -5.28
N LEU A 14 -4.74 0.11 -6.38
CA LEU A 14 -3.32 -0.02 -6.76
C LEU A 14 -2.63 1.32 -7.05
N CYS A 15 -3.33 2.27 -7.67
CA CYS A 15 -2.81 3.61 -7.92
C CYS A 15 -2.55 4.41 -6.63
N ILE A 16 -3.36 4.20 -5.57
CA ILE A 16 -3.15 4.82 -4.24
C ILE A 16 -1.85 4.32 -3.59
N GLN A 17 -1.52 3.04 -3.79
CA GLN A 17 -0.27 2.46 -3.30
C GLN A 17 0.96 2.95 -4.07
N ALA A 18 0.78 3.30 -5.34
CA ALA A 18 1.87 3.80 -6.18
C ALA A 18 2.14 5.30 -6.01
N CYS A 19 1.15 6.09 -5.60
CA CYS A 19 1.32 7.54 -5.47
C CYS A 19 2.27 7.90 -4.31
N PRO A 20 3.45 8.49 -4.57
CA PRO A 20 4.47 8.76 -3.54
C PRO A 20 4.08 9.90 -2.59
N VAL A 21 3.08 10.70 -2.98
CA VAL A 21 2.66 11.93 -2.27
C VAL A 21 1.21 11.85 -1.80
N ASP A 22 0.59 10.66 -1.80
CA ASP A 22 -0.81 10.48 -1.36
C ASP A 22 -1.79 11.42 -2.09
N ALA A 23 -1.57 11.70 -3.37
CA ALA A 23 -2.44 12.58 -4.17
C ALA A 23 -3.71 11.87 -4.68
N ILE A 24 -3.83 10.54 -4.52
CA ILE A 24 -5.00 9.77 -4.97
C ILE A 24 -5.79 9.32 -3.75
N VAL A 25 -7.08 9.66 -3.72
CA VAL A 25 -8.01 9.31 -2.65
C VAL A 25 -9.14 8.44 -3.19
N GLY A 26 -9.70 7.60 -2.33
CA GLY A 26 -10.81 6.72 -2.67
C GLY A 26 -10.85 5.51 -1.75
N ALA A 27 -11.69 4.53 -2.09
CA ALA A 27 -11.88 3.32 -1.30
C ALA A 27 -11.97 2.09 -2.21
N PRO A 28 -11.74 0.88 -1.68
CA PRO A 28 -11.98 -0.34 -2.44
C PRO A 28 -13.38 -0.37 -3.03
N LYS A 29 -13.48 -0.69 -4.34
CA LYS A 29 -14.74 -0.75 -5.09
C LYS A 29 -15.47 0.61 -5.22
N ALA A 30 -14.80 1.70 -4.91
CA ALA A 30 -15.28 3.06 -5.15
C ALA A 30 -14.34 3.78 -6.12
N MET A 31 -14.89 4.71 -6.89
CA MET A 31 -14.11 5.57 -7.78
C MET A 31 -13.03 6.31 -6.99
N HIS A 32 -11.82 6.38 -7.56
CA HIS A 32 -10.75 7.20 -6.99
C HIS A 32 -10.69 8.58 -7.65
N THR A 33 -10.13 9.55 -6.94
CA THR A 33 -9.97 10.94 -7.39
C THR A 33 -8.55 11.42 -7.11
N VAL A 34 -8.02 12.24 -8.02
CA VAL A 34 -6.71 12.89 -7.86
C VAL A 34 -6.92 14.27 -7.24
N LEU A 35 -6.16 14.57 -6.19
CA LEU A 35 -6.04 15.89 -5.60
C LEU A 35 -4.96 16.64 -6.38
N GLU A 36 -5.40 17.54 -7.26
CA GLU A 36 -4.53 18.22 -8.24
C GLU A 36 -3.37 18.96 -7.59
N ASP A 37 -3.65 19.66 -6.49
CA ASP A 37 -2.65 20.42 -5.71
C ASP A 37 -1.51 19.56 -5.15
N TRP A 38 -1.74 18.25 -5.03
CA TRP A 38 -0.76 17.31 -4.48
C TRP A 38 -0.10 16.48 -5.58
N CYS A 39 -0.69 16.40 -6.77
CA CYS A 39 -0.19 15.57 -7.85
C CYS A 39 1.05 16.19 -8.48
N THR A 40 2.18 15.48 -8.41
CA THR A 40 3.44 15.91 -9.04
C THR A 40 3.54 15.56 -10.52
N GLY A 41 2.58 14.82 -11.07
CA GLY A 41 2.64 14.36 -12.46
C GLY A 41 3.81 13.41 -12.73
N CYS A 42 4.13 12.51 -11.80
CA CYS A 42 5.24 11.56 -11.90
C CYS A 42 4.90 10.23 -12.60
N ASP A 43 3.65 10.05 -13.02
CA ASP A 43 3.14 8.93 -13.83
C ASP A 43 3.24 7.53 -13.19
N LEU A 44 3.74 7.42 -11.96
CA LEU A 44 3.89 6.14 -11.24
C LEU A 44 2.57 5.40 -11.02
N CYS A 45 1.44 6.11 -11.05
CA CYS A 45 0.11 5.51 -10.91
C CYS A 45 -0.42 4.85 -12.18
N VAL A 46 0.14 5.15 -13.36
CA VAL A 46 -0.36 4.63 -14.65
C VAL A 46 -0.08 3.13 -14.79
N PRO A 47 1.18 2.64 -14.67
CA PRO A 47 1.46 1.21 -14.86
C PRO A 47 0.67 0.23 -13.96
N PRO A 48 0.42 0.52 -12.66
CA PRO A 48 -0.33 -0.40 -11.81
C PRO A 48 -1.85 -0.36 -12.02
N CYS A 49 -2.39 0.51 -12.88
CA CYS A 49 -3.82 0.55 -13.17
C CYS A 49 -4.22 -0.60 -14.11
N PRO A 50 -4.99 -1.61 -13.64
CA PRO A 50 -5.27 -2.81 -14.42
C PRO A 50 -6.31 -2.59 -15.54
N VAL A 51 -6.96 -1.44 -15.55
CA VAL A 51 -8.02 -1.07 -16.50
C VAL A 51 -7.65 0.17 -17.32
N ASP A 52 -6.39 0.62 -17.20
CA ASP A 52 -5.82 1.73 -17.96
C ASP A 52 -6.71 2.99 -18.01
N CYS A 53 -7.24 3.36 -16.85
CA CYS A 53 -8.21 4.46 -16.70
C CYS A 53 -7.57 5.79 -16.25
N ILE A 54 -6.25 5.97 -16.42
CA ILE A 54 -5.51 7.14 -15.91
C ILE A 54 -4.80 7.85 -17.05
N ASP A 55 -5.18 9.10 -17.27
CA ASP A 55 -4.58 9.97 -18.29
C ASP A 55 -3.69 11.04 -17.65
N MET A 56 -2.61 11.41 -18.33
CA MET A 56 -1.69 12.45 -17.90
C MET A 56 -1.92 13.75 -18.67
N ILE A 57 -2.37 14.78 -17.97
CA ILE A 57 -2.68 16.10 -18.55
C ILE A 57 -1.59 17.11 -18.17
N PRO A 58 -0.90 17.74 -19.14
CA PRO A 58 0.01 18.84 -18.87
C PRO A 58 -0.72 20.05 -18.27
N VAL A 59 -0.21 20.63 -17.19
CA VAL A 59 -0.82 21.80 -16.50
C VAL A 59 0.12 23.00 -16.34
N THR A 60 1.36 22.87 -16.80
CA THR A 60 2.39 23.91 -16.64
C THR A 60 2.36 24.94 -17.77
N GLY A 61 1.44 24.80 -18.72
CA GLY A 61 1.31 25.68 -19.88
C GLY A 61 2.62 25.73 -20.68
N GLU A 62 3.14 26.94 -20.88
CA GLU A 62 4.42 27.17 -21.58
C GLU A 62 5.65 26.88 -20.71
N ARG A 63 5.49 26.69 -19.39
CA ARG A 63 6.61 26.41 -18.48
C ARG A 63 7.10 24.97 -18.69
N THR A 64 8.39 24.84 -18.97
CA THR A 64 9.06 23.56 -19.26
C THR A 64 10.32 23.38 -18.43
N GLY A 65 10.87 22.16 -18.38
CA GLY A 65 12.11 21.86 -17.66
C GLY A 65 12.03 22.19 -16.17
N TRP A 66 13.08 22.83 -15.65
CA TRP A 66 13.15 23.24 -14.24
C TRP A 66 12.15 24.34 -13.87
N ASP A 67 11.73 25.15 -14.84
CA ASP A 67 10.77 26.23 -14.63
C ASP A 67 9.32 25.73 -14.52
N ALA A 68 9.06 24.46 -14.87
CA ALA A 68 7.73 23.84 -14.80
C ALA A 68 7.16 23.78 -13.37
N TRP A 69 8.02 23.76 -12.35
CA TRP A 69 7.65 23.65 -10.94
C TRP A 69 8.30 24.75 -10.10
N SER A 70 7.54 25.38 -9.19
CA SER A 70 8.12 26.32 -8.24
C SER A 70 8.80 25.58 -7.08
N GLN A 71 9.76 26.23 -6.42
CA GLN A 71 10.41 25.68 -5.23
C GLN A 71 9.39 25.29 -4.15
N GLN A 72 8.36 26.11 -3.94
CA GLN A 72 7.29 25.83 -2.99
C GLN A 72 6.53 24.54 -3.33
N GLN A 73 6.23 24.29 -4.61
CA GLN A 73 5.56 23.05 -5.02
C GLN A 73 6.47 21.83 -4.79
N ALA A 74 7.78 21.96 -5.03
CA ALA A 74 8.75 20.91 -4.77
C ALA A 74 8.88 20.59 -3.27
N ASP A 75 8.87 21.62 -2.42
CA ASP A 75 8.93 21.47 -0.96
C ASP A 75 7.67 20.78 -0.43
N VAL A 76 6.48 21.19 -0.90
CA VAL A 76 5.22 20.52 -0.55
C VAL A 76 5.25 19.05 -0.96
N ALA A 77 5.68 18.73 -2.19
CA ALA A 77 5.78 17.34 -2.64
C ALA A 77 6.74 16.52 -1.76
N ARG A 78 7.87 17.10 -1.36
CA ARG A 78 8.85 16.46 -0.46
C ARG A 78 8.26 16.17 0.91
N ASP A 79 7.59 17.16 1.52
CA ASP A 79 6.98 17.01 2.84
C ASP A 79 5.91 15.91 2.84
N ARG A 80 5.09 15.87 1.78
CA ARG A 80 4.08 14.83 1.59
C ARG A 80 4.68 13.44 1.45
N TYR A 81 5.76 13.31 0.67
CA TYR A 81 6.49 12.05 0.54
C TYR A 81 7.05 11.58 1.89
N VAL A 82 7.65 12.49 2.67
CA VAL A 82 8.15 12.18 4.01
C VAL A 82 7.02 11.73 4.93
N PHE A 83 5.88 12.44 4.92
CA PHE A 83 4.72 12.09 5.72
C PHE A 83 4.15 10.72 5.35
N ARG A 84 4.00 10.43 4.06
CA ARG A 84 3.55 9.11 3.56
C ARG A 84 4.46 8.01 4.06
N ASN A 85 5.77 8.15 3.92
CA ASN A 85 6.72 7.12 4.34
C ASN A 85 6.71 6.90 5.85
N ALA A 86 6.59 7.97 6.64
CA ALA A 86 6.45 7.87 8.09
C ALA A 86 5.16 7.12 8.48
N ARG A 87 4.05 7.38 7.77
CA ARG A 87 2.78 6.65 7.94
C ARG A 87 2.93 5.16 7.58
N LEU A 88 3.47 4.84 6.40
CA LEU A 88 3.65 3.45 5.95
C LEU A 88 4.56 2.67 6.90
N LYS A 89 5.65 3.27 7.37
CA LYS A 89 6.56 2.63 8.34
C LYS A 89 5.86 2.28 9.66
N ARG A 90 5.00 3.18 10.16
CA ARG A 90 4.19 2.93 11.35
C ARG A 90 3.18 1.81 11.12
N GLU A 91 2.41 1.89 10.04
CA GLU A 91 1.41 0.86 9.67
C GLU A 91 2.05 -0.52 9.51
N GLN A 92 3.24 -0.58 8.90
CA GLN A 92 4.02 -1.81 8.77
C GLN A 92 4.41 -2.38 10.14
N ALA A 93 5.00 -1.57 11.02
CA ALA A 93 5.41 -2.00 12.35
C ALA A 93 4.21 -2.47 13.21
N GLU A 94 3.08 -1.76 13.13
CA GLU A 94 1.84 -2.15 13.81
C GLU A 94 1.28 -3.48 13.28
N ASN A 95 1.32 -3.68 11.96
CA ASN A 95 0.88 -4.92 11.33
C ASN A 95 1.79 -6.12 11.68
N GLU A 96 3.10 -5.92 11.65
CA GLU A 96 4.10 -6.91 12.05
C GLU A 96 3.91 -7.32 13.51
N ALA A 97 3.79 -6.35 14.42
CA ALA A 97 3.53 -6.62 15.84
C ALA A 97 2.22 -7.41 16.05
N ARG A 98 1.15 -7.03 15.34
CA ARG A 98 -0.13 -7.73 15.39
C ARG A 98 -0.04 -9.16 14.88
N LEU A 99 0.69 -9.40 13.79
CA LEU A 99 0.87 -10.73 13.21
C LEU A 99 1.74 -11.60 14.12
N ALA A 100 2.82 -11.06 14.68
CA ALA A 100 3.67 -11.75 15.64
C ALA A 100 2.87 -12.19 16.89
N ALA A 101 2.05 -11.30 17.45
CA ALA A 101 1.17 -11.63 18.58
C ALA A 101 0.17 -12.75 18.24
N LYS A 102 -0.45 -12.69 17.05
CA LYS A 102 -1.36 -13.75 16.58
C LYS A 102 -0.63 -15.09 16.39
N ALA A 103 0.58 -15.07 15.84
CA ALA A 103 1.39 -16.26 15.63
C ALA A 103 1.80 -16.92 16.95
N ALA A 104 2.26 -16.12 17.92
CA ALA A 104 2.60 -16.58 19.27
C ALA A 104 1.38 -17.21 19.98
N ALA A 105 0.21 -16.56 19.91
CA ALA A 105 -1.02 -17.09 20.49
C ALA A 105 -1.44 -18.42 19.82
N LYS A 106 -1.33 -18.53 18.49
CA LYS A 106 -1.66 -19.77 17.78
C LYS A 106 -0.70 -20.91 18.12
N LEU A 107 0.58 -20.62 18.26
CA LEU A 107 1.59 -21.60 18.68
C LEU A 107 1.30 -22.12 20.09
N ALA A 108 0.96 -21.22 21.02
CA ALA A 108 0.57 -21.58 22.39
C ALA A 108 -0.69 -22.47 22.41
N ALA A 109 -1.72 -22.14 21.61
CA ALA A 109 -2.94 -22.93 21.51
C ALA A 109 -2.67 -24.35 20.97
N LEU A 110 -1.87 -24.48 19.90
CA LEU A 110 -1.43 -25.79 19.39
C LEU A 110 -0.53 -26.52 20.39
N GLY A 111 0.14 -25.81 21.30
CA GLY A 111 0.90 -26.40 22.40
C GLY A 111 0.04 -27.09 23.44
N ALA A 112 -1.17 -26.55 23.67
CA ALA A 112 -2.11 -27.02 24.69
C ALA A 112 -3.07 -28.12 24.19
N GLU A 113 -3.34 -28.19 22.89
CA GLU A 113 -4.16 -29.24 22.28
C GLU A 113 -3.51 -30.64 22.42
N GLN A 114 -4.25 -31.60 22.97
CA GLN A 114 -3.86 -33.00 23.06
C GLN A 114 -4.27 -33.73 21.76
N PRO A 115 -3.34 -34.27 20.97
CA PRO A 115 -3.68 -35.02 19.77
C PRO A 115 -4.32 -36.37 20.16
N ALA A 116 -5.43 -36.72 19.49
CA ALA A 116 -6.13 -37.97 19.75
C ALA A 116 -5.42 -39.19 19.13
N ASP A 117 -4.66 -38.97 18.06
CA ASP A 117 -3.92 -40.00 17.34
C ASP A 117 -2.57 -39.49 16.79
N GLU A 118 -1.80 -40.42 16.24
CA GLU A 118 -0.47 -40.13 15.66
C GLU A 118 -0.55 -39.24 14.41
N ALA A 119 -1.63 -39.34 13.64
CA ALA A 119 -1.84 -38.51 12.46
C ALA A 119 -2.06 -37.04 12.86
N GLU A 120 -2.83 -36.80 13.92
CA GLU A 120 -3.09 -35.48 14.48
C GLU A 120 -1.84 -34.90 15.14
N LEU A 121 -1.04 -35.71 15.84
CA LEU A 121 0.26 -35.30 16.36
C LEU A 121 1.20 -34.85 15.24
N ALA A 122 1.29 -35.63 14.15
CA ALA A 122 2.11 -35.29 13.00
C ALA A 122 1.61 -34.01 12.30
N ALA A 123 0.29 -33.83 12.18
CA ALA A 123 -0.31 -32.63 11.62
C ALA A 123 -0.05 -31.39 12.50
N GLN A 124 -0.14 -31.53 13.82
CA GLN A 124 0.14 -30.46 14.77
C GLN A 124 1.62 -30.05 14.73
N ALA A 125 2.55 -31.02 14.67
CA ALA A 125 3.98 -30.75 14.52
C ALA A 125 4.30 -29.97 13.23
N ARG A 126 3.70 -30.36 12.09
CA ARG A 126 3.84 -29.63 10.82
C ARG A 126 3.33 -28.19 10.92
N LYS A 127 2.14 -28.00 11.52
CA LYS A 127 1.56 -26.66 11.73
C LYS A 127 2.46 -25.78 12.62
N LYS A 128 3.01 -26.33 13.71
CA LYS A 128 3.95 -25.63 14.61
C LYS A 128 5.20 -25.21 13.86
N ALA A 129 5.81 -26.12 13.09
CA ALA A 129 7.02 -25.83 12.31
C ALA A 129 6.79 -24.71 11.28
N ILE A 130 5.66 -24.71 10.58
CA ILE A 130 5.31 -23.65 9.62
C ILE A 130 5.15 -22.29 10.31
N ILE A 131 4.46 -22.25 11.45
CA ILE A 131 4.26 -20.99 12.21
C ILE A 131 5.59 -20.47 12.76
N GLN A 132 6.43 -21.35 13.30
CA GLN A 132 7.75 -20.97 13.84
C GLN A 132 8.65 -20.39 12.75
N ALA A 133 8.72 -21.06 11.58
CA ALA A 133 9.47 -20.57 10.44
C ALA A 133 8.94 -19.24 9.87
N ALA A 134 7.67 -18.91 10.10
CA ALA A 134 7.09 -17.62 9.72
C ALA A 134 7.40 -16.50 10.71
N ILE A 135 7.69 -16.81 11.98
CA ILE A 135 8.10 -15.84 13.02
C ILE A 135 9.59 -15.49 12.89
N GLU A 136 10.41 -16.43 12.42
CA GLU A 136 11.87 -16.27 12.29
C GLU A 136 12.31 -15.54 11.01
N ARG A 137 11.37 -15.21 10.11
CA ARG A 137 11.59 -14.40 8.91
C ARG A 137 11.40 -12.92 9.19
#